data_AF-A0AAW9W848-F1
#
_entry.id   AF-A0AAW9W848-F1
#
_cell.length_a   1.000
_cell.length_b   1.000
_cell.length_c   1.000
_cell.angle_alpha   90.00
_cell.angle_beta   90.00
_cell.angle_gamma   90.00
#
_symmetry.space_group_name_H-M   'P 1'
#
loop_
_entity.id
_entity.type
_entity.pdbx_description
1 polymer ?
#
loop_
_entity_poly.entity_id
_entity_poly.type
_entity_poly.pdbx_seq_one_letter_code
_entity_poly.pdbx_strand_id
1 'polypeptide(L)'
;VFSHGVDIAIHSVTKFIGGHGTTIGGIIVDSGRFDWTASGKFPQFVDEGPSCHNLSYTRDVGAAAFIIAVRVQLLRDTGAALSPFNAFLLLQRLETLSLRVERHVQNAETIVDFLVNHPKVEKVNYPKLADSPYHALAEKYLPKDVGSIFTF
;
A
#
# COMPACT_ATOMS: atom_id res chain seq x y z
N VAL A 1 -4.85 -2.94 -6.75
CA VAL A 1 -4.31 -4.17 -6.09
C VAL A 1 -5.39 -5.19 -5.77
N PHE A 2 -6.53 -4.81 -5.19
CA PHE A 2 -7.62 -5.73 -4.85
C PHE A 2 -8.18 -6.50 -6.05
N SER A 3 -8.29 -5.88 -7.23
CA SER A 3 -8.65 -6.57 -8.48
C SER A 3 -7.76 -7.76 -8.85
N HIS A 4 -6.56 -7.90 -8.25
CA HIS A 4 -5.62 -8.99 -8.50
C HIS A 4 -5.58 -10.03 -7.37
N GLY A 5 -6.60 -10.10 -6.51
CA GLY A 5 -6.71 -11.10 -5.45
C GLY A 5 -5.97 -10.75 -4.15
N VAL A 6 -5.51 -9.50 -3.99
CA VAL A 6 -4.98 -9.02 -2.70
C VAL A 6 -6.14 -8.74 -1.74
N ASP A 7 -6.04 -9.20 -0.49
CA ASP A 7 -7.08 -8.95 0.53
C ASP A 7 -6.78 -7.74 1.40
N ILE A 8 -5.52 -7.55 1.79
CA ILE A 8 -5.06 -6.46 2.66
C ILE A 8 -3.96 -5.67 1.94
N ALA A 9 -4.10 -4.35 1.87
CA ALA A 9 -3.11 -3.44 1.32
C ALA A 9 -2.55 -2.51 2.40
N ILE A 10 -1.24 -2.25 2.36
CA ILE A 10 -0.55 -1.39 3.32
C ILE A 10 0.17 -0.29 2.55
N HIS A 11 0.02 0.96 3.00
CA HIS A 11 0.79 2.07 2.45
C HIS A 11 1.53 2.84 3.54
N SER A 12 2.80 3.15 3.25
CA SER A 12 3.52 4.23 3.93
C SER A 12 3.00 5.56 3.37
N VAL A 13 2.03 6.16 4.04
CA VAL A 13 1.45 7.45 3.60
C VAL A 13 2.44 8.61 3.77
N THR A 14 3.54 8.39 4.50
CA THR A 14 4.73 9.24 4.49
C THR A 14 5.29 9.50 3.08
N LYS A 15 5.20 8.50 2.18
CA LYS A 15 5.78 8.53 0.83
C LYS A 15 4.84 9.23 -0.14
N PHE A 16 4.56 8.67 -1.32
CA PHE A 16 3.85 9.35 -2.40
C PHE A 16 2.50 9.97 -2.00
N ILE A 17 1.73 9.37 -1.09
CA ILE A 17 0.45 9.93 -0.61
C ILE A 17 0.68 11.28 0.07
N GLY A 18 1.60 11.37 1.03
CA GLY A 18 2.03 12.63 1.61
C GLY A 18 2.85 13.48 0.65
N GLY A 19 3.79 12.91 -0.09
CA GLY A 19 4.51 13.53 -1.21
C GLY A 19 5.53 14.62 -0.85
N HIS A 20 5.54 15.13 0.39
CA HIS A 20 6.30 16.33 0.78
C HIS A 20 7.33 16.09 1.90
N GLY A 21 7.56 14.83 2.30
CA GLY A 21 8.63 14.48 3.25
C GLY A 21 8.50 15.03 4.68
N THR A 22 7.35 15.62 5.03
CA THR A 22 7.16 16.37 6.29
C THR A 22 6.23 15.70 7.29
N THR A 23 5.56 14.60 6.91
CA THR A 23 4.58 13.93 7.77
C THR A 23 4.74 12.44 7.69
N ILE A 24 4.88 11.80 8.85
CA ILE A 24 4.95 10.35 8.97
C ILE A 24 3.56 9.79 9.20
N GLY A 25 3.24 8.70 8.50
CA GLY A 25 2.04 7.91 8.74
C GLY A 25 2.03 6.58 7.97
N GLY A 26 1.13 5.71 8.39
CA GLY A 26 0.77 4.48 7.70
C GLY A 26 -0.74 4.33 7.57
N ILE A 27 -1.19 3.56 6.58
CA ILE A 27 -2.59 3.15 6.45
C ILE A 27 -2.64 1.65 6.07
N ILE A 28 -3.61 0.96 6.65
CA ILE A 28 -3.98 -0.41 6.32
C ILE A 28 -5.38 -0.32 5.68
N VAL A 29 -5.54 -0.91 4.50
CA VAL A 29 -6.79 -0.97 3.77
C VAL A 29 -7.19 -2.43 3.63
N ASP A 30 -8.34 -2.76 4.20
CA ASP A 30 -8.95 -4.09 4.14
C ASP A 30 -9.99 -4.11 3.01
N SER A 31 -9.87 -5.09 2.11
CA SER A 31 -10.84 -5.26 1.03
C SER A 31 -12.16 -5.88 1.49
N GLY A 32 -12.16 -6.55 2.65
CA GLY A 32 -13.31 -7.26 3.21
C GLY A 32 -13.74 -8.50 2.42
N ARG A 33 -12.88 -9.04 1.56
CA ARG A 33 -13.21 -10.18 0.68
C ARG A 33 -12.66 -11.53 1.13
N PHE A 34 -11.69 -11.55 2.05
CA PHE A 34 -11.14 -12.80 2.56
C PHE A 34 -12.11 -13.46 3.53
N ASP A 35 -12.44 -14.73 3.29
CA ASP A 35 -13.27 -15.51 4.20
C ASP A 35 -12.43 -16.10 5.34
N TRP A 36 -12.34 -15.34 6.43
CA TRP A 36 -11.61 -15.73 7.63
C TRP A 36 -12.16 -17.01 8.27
N THR A 37 -13.48 -17.22 8.22
CA THR A 37 -14.16 -18.38 8.81
C THR A 37 -13.88 -19.64 7.99
N ALA A 38 -14.11 -19.61 6.69
CA ALA A 38 -13.88 -20.77 5.81
C ALA A 38 -12.40 -21.16 5.74
N SER A 39 -11.48 -20.22 5.99
CA SER A 39 -10.05 -20.51 5.97
C SER A 39 -9.61 -21.52 7.05
N GLY A 40 -10.32 -21.58 8.19
CA GLY A 40 -9.94 -22.38 9.37
C GLY A 40 -8.61 -21.99 10.03
N LYS A 41 -7.98 -20.89 9.62
CA LYS A 41 -6.62 -20.50 10.04
C LYS A 41 -6.56 -19.37 11.06
N PHE A 42 -7.66 -18.66 11.27
CA PHE A 42 -7.67 -17.41 12.04
C PHE A 42 -8.69 -17.44 13.19
N PRO A 43 -8.54 -18.35 14.18
CA PRO A 43 -9.45 -18.45 15.32
C PRO A 43 -9.58 -17.12 16.08
N GLN A 44 -8.54 -16.28 16.11
CA GLN A 44 -8.58 -14.96 16.75
C GLN A 44 -9.60 -13.98 16.15
N PHE A 45 -10.08 -14.23 14.92
CA PHE A 45 -11.14 -13.44 14.30
C PHE A 45 -12.50 -14.15 14.34
N VAL A 46 -12.50 -15.49 14.48
CA VAL A 46 -13.70 -16.32 14.34
C VAL A 46 -14.28 -16.70 15.69
N ASP A 47 -13.44 -17.11 16.64
CA ASP A 47 -13.86 -17.53 17.98
C ASP A 47 -14.21 -16.31 18.83
N GLU A 48 -15.05 -16.52 19.83
CA GLU A 48 -15.39 -15.48 20.80
C GLU A 48 -14.18 -15.18 21.70
N GLY A 49 -13.79 -13.91 21.74
CA GLY A 49 -12.65 -13.46 22.55
C GLY A 49 -13.08 -12.64 23.77
N PRO A 50 -12.51 -12.88 24.97
CA PRO A 50 -12.83 -12.08 26.17
C PRO A 50 -12.32 -10.64 26.08
N SER A 51 -11.38 -10.35 25.16
CA SER A 51 -10.72 -9.04 25.01
C SER A 51 -11.66 -7.91 24.55
N CYS A 52 -12.83 -8.27 24.02
CA CYS A 52 -13.83 -7.32 23.52
C CYS A 52 -15.24 -7.88 23.71
N HIS A 53 -15.71 -8.02 24.96
CA HIS A 53 -17.10 -8.40 25.27
C HIS A 53 -17.60 -9.72 24.62
N ASN A 54 -16.74 -10.74 24.53
CA ASN A 54 -17.05 -12.03 23.87
C ASN A 54 -17.44 -11.90 22.38
N LEU A 55 -16.87 -10.90 21.71
CA LEU A 55 -17.08 -10.65 20.30
C LEU A 55 -16.37 -11.69 19.43
N SER A 56 -17.05 -12.13 18.38
CA SER A 56 -16.47 -12.83 17.23
C SER A 56 -16.43 -11.84 16.07
N TYR A 57 -15.24 -11.50 15.56
CA TYR A 57 -15.10 -10.45 14.54
C TYR A 57 -15.81 -10.82 13.24
N THR A 58 -15.72 -12.07 12.80
CA THR A 58 -16.38 -12.51 11.57
C THR A 58 -17.90 -12.54 11.70
N ARG A 59 -18.44 -12.94 12.86
CA ARG A 59 -19.88 -12.95 13.12
C ARG A 59 -20.44 -11.54 13.29
N ASP A 60 -19.81 -10.73 14.13
CA ASP A 60 -20.40 -9.49 14.64
C ASP A 60 -20.08 -8.27 13.77
N VAL A 61 -18.95 -8.27 13.04
CA VAL A 61 -18.57 -7.16 12.13
C VAL A 61 -18.30 -7.60 10.68
N GLY A 62 -18.50 -8.88 10.37
CA GLY A 62 -18.53 -9.39 8.99
C GLY A 62 -17.27 -9.08 8.19
N ALA A 63 -17.46 -8.49 7.01
CA ALA A 63 -16.38 -8.13 6.09
C ALA A 63 -15.30 -7.22 6.71
N ALA A 64 -15.61 -6.47 7.77
CA ALA A 64 -14.66 -5.59 8.44
C ALA A 64 -13.87 -6.29 9.57
N ALA A 65 -13.97 -7.61 9.71
CA ALA A 65 -13.38 -8.39 10.80
C ALA A 65 -11.91 -8.03 11.06
N PHE A 66 -11.08 -8.05 10.02
CA PHE A 66 -9.65 -7.79 10.16
C PHE A 66 -9.38 -6.33 10.54
N ILE A 67 -9.93 -5.35 9.82
CA ILE A 67 -9.64 -3.93 10.12
C ILE A 67 -10.18 -3.48 11.49
N ILE A 68 -11.31 -4.04 11.93
CA ILE A 68 -11.85 -3.76 13.27
C ILE A 68 -10.97 -4.40 14.33
N ALA A 69 -10.54 -5.65 14.17
CA ALA A 69 -9.60 -6.29 15.09
C ALA A 69 -8.29 -5.48 15.22
N VAL A 70 -7.72 -5.03 14.09
CA VAL A 70 -6.54 -4.14 14.09
C VAL A 70 -6.80 -2.85 14.88
N ARG A 71 -7.98 -2.24 14.75
CA ARG A 71 -8.33 -0.99 15.45
C ARG A 71 -8.57 -1.18 16.94
N VAL A 72 -9.35 -2.18 17.34
CA VAL A 72 -9.81 -2.31 18.73
C VAL A 72 -8.87 -3.14 19.59
N GLN A 73 -7.98 -3.93 18.98
CA GLN A 73 -6.95 -4.69 19.69
C GLN A 73 -5.58 -4.04 19.48
N LEU A 74 -5.01 -4.14 18.27
CA LEU A 74 -3.61 -3.74 18.04
C LEU A 74 -3.38 -2.25 18.27
N LEU A 75 -4.21 -1.37 17.69
CA LEU A 75 -4.03 0.08 17.88
C LEU A 75 -4.27 0.49 19.35
N ARG A 76 -5.26 -0.11 20.01
CA ARG A 76 -5.55 0.13 21.43
C ARG A 76 -4.36 -0.26 22.31
N ASP A 77 -3.76 -1.43 22.06
CA ASP A 77 -2.76 -2.01 22.94
C ASP A 77 -1.34 -1.50 22.64
N THR A 78 -1.04 -1.17 21.37
CA THR A 78 0.30 -0.70 20.94
C THR A 78 0.43 0.81 20.81
N GLY A 79 -0.68 1.54 20.72
CA GLY A 79 -0.70 3.00 20.72
C GLY A 79 -0.16 3.68 19.46
N ALA A 80 -0.05 2.98 18.32
CA ALA A 80 0.40 3.53 17.04
C ALA A 80 -0.63 4.49 16.38
N ALA A 81 -1.13 5.46 17.15
CA ALA A 81 -2.16 6.42 16.75
C ALA A 81 -1.58 7.54 15.87
N LEU A 82 -2.28 7.84 14.79
CA LEU A 82 -1.94 8.96 13.91
C LEU A 82 -2.38 10.29 14.55
N SER A 83 -1.48 11.27 14.62
CA SER A 83 -1.82 12.64 15.03
C SER A 83 -2.93 13.21 14.12
N PRO A 84 -3.99 13.85 14.67
CA PRO A 84 -5.02 14.50 13.86
C PRO A 84 -4.45 15.57 12.92
N PHE A 85 -3.41 16.29 13.35
CA PHE A 85 -2.71 17.26 12.49
C PHE A 85 -2.00 16.57 11.32
N ASN A 86 -1.36 15.42 11.57
CA ASN A 86 -0.76 14.62 10.50
C ASN A 86 -1.82 14.10 9.53
N ALA A 87 -2.99 13.67 10.03
CA ALA A 87 -4.10 13.24 9.19
C ALA A 87 -4.58 14.38 8.28
N PHE A 88 -4.77 15.59 8.82
CA PHE A 88 -5.12 16.78 8.04
C PHE A 88 -4.08 17.07 6.94
N LEU A 89 -2.79 17.09 7.28
CA LEU A 89 -1.73 17.32 6.31
C LEU A 89 -1.73 16.27 5.20
N LEU A 90 -1.91 14.99 5.54
CA LEU A 90 -2.00 13.90 4.56
C LEU A 90 -3.20 14.08 3.62
N LEU A 91 -4.37 14.51 4.13
CA LEU A 91 -5.55 14.80 3.31
C LEU A 91 -5.29 15.93 2.33
N GLN A 92 -4.75 17.06 2.78
CA GLN A 92 -4.41 18.20 1.91
C GLN A 92 -3.45 17.78 0.77
N ARG A 93 -2.55 16.84 1.04
CA ARG A 93 -1.56 16.38 0.04
C ARG A 93 -2.14 15.37 -0.93
N LEU A 94 -3.13 14.59 -0.51
CA LEU A 94 -3.81 13.62 -1.36
C LEU A 94 -4.48 14.30 -2.57
N GLU A 95 -4.90 15.56 -2.43
CA GLU A 95 -5.53 16.37 -3.48
C GLU A 95 -4.70 16.47 -4.77
N THR A 96 -3.37 16.38 -4.66
CA THR A 96 -2.45 16.49 -5.81
C THR A 96 -1.76 15.17 -6.16
N LEU A 97 -2.19 14.06 -5.58
CA LEU A 97 -1.50 12.77 -5.72
C LEU A 97 -1.33 12.34 -7.17
N SER A 98 -2.41 12.37 -7.97
CA SER A 98 -2.36 11.95 -9.38
C SER A 98 -1.39 12.80 -10.20
N LEU A 99 -1.49 14.13 -10.07
CA LEU A 99 -0.63 15.08 -10.78
C LEU A 99 0.85 14.87 -10.46
N ARG A 100 1.16 14.66 -9.16
CA ARG A 100 2.53 14.39 -8.71
C ARG A 100 3.04 13.05 -9.22
N VAL A 101 2.25 11.98 -9.10
CA VAL A 101 2.67 10.64 -9.55
C VAL A 101 2.89 10.61 -11.05
N GLU A 102 2.00 11.21 -11.84
CA GLU A 102 2.17 11.32 -13.30
C GLU A 102 3.52 11.98 -13.65
N ARG A 103 3.81 13.15 -13.06
CA ARG A 103 5.07 13.85 -13.32
C ARG A 103 6.29 13.10 -12.78
N HIS A 104 6.18 12.44 -11.62
CA HIS A 104 7.26 11.62 -11.07
C HIS A 104 7.64 10.47 -12.01
N VAL A 105 6.64 9.79 -12.59
CA VAL A 105 6.86 8.70 -13.55
C VAL A 105 7.47 9.23 -14.84
N GLN A 106 6.90 10.28 -15.44
CA GLN A 106 7.43 10.90 -16.67
C GLN A 106 8.91 11.28 -16.52
N ASN A 107 9.26 11.90 -15.40
CA ASN A 107 10.63 12.29 -15.12
C ASN A 107 11.54 11.06 -14.93
N ALA A 108 11.08 10.03 -14.23
CA ALA A 108 11.85 8.81 -14.03
C ALA A 108 12.11 8.09 -15.36
N GLU A 109 11.11 7.98 -16.24
CA GLU A 109 11.26 7.41 -17.58
C GLU A 109 12.29 8.19 -18.40
N THR A 110 12.21 9.53 -18.39
CA THR A 110 13.20 10.38 -19.08
C THR A 110 14.63 10.14 -18.57
N ILE A 111 14.81 10.00 -17.24
CA ILE A 111 16.13 9.75 -16.65
C ILE A 111 16.61 8.33 -16.95
N VAL A 112 15.73 7.34 -16.88
CA VAL A 112 16.04 5.95 -17.22
C VAL A 112 16.51 5.86 -18.67
N ASP A 113 15.80 6.49 -19.61
CA ASP A 113 16.19 6.51 -21.03
C ASP A 113 17.56 7.17 -21.24
N PHE A 114 17.85 8.25 -20.50
CA PHE A 114 19.17 8.86 -20.52
C PHE A 114 20.26 7.91 -20.01
N LEU A 115 20.03 7.25 -18.87
CA LEU A 115 21.01 6.38 -18.22
C LEU A 115 21.30 5.10 -19.02
N VAL A 116 20.28 4.50 -19.62
CA VAL A 116 20.43 3.30 -20.46
C VAL A 116 21.39 3.54 -21.64
N ASN A 117 21.44 4.76 -22.15
CA ASN A 117 22.30 5.14 -23.27
C ASN A 117 23.66 5.73 -22.84
N HIS A 118 23.93 5.84 -21.53
CA HIS A 118 25.11 6.53 -21.04
C HIS A 118 26.32 5.59 -20.94
N PRO A 119 27.47 5.89 -21.58
CA PRO A 119 28.60 4.95 -21.69
C PRO A 119 29.33 4.64 -20.38
N LYS A 120 29.03 5.38 -19.30
CA LYS A 120 29.57 5.14 -17.95
C LYS A 120 28.60 4.42 -17.01
N VAL A 121 27.42 4.04 -17.49
CA VAL A 121 26.42 3.30 -16.70
C VAL A 121 26.51 1.84 -17.13
N GLU A 122 26.75 0.96 -16.16
CA GLU A 122 26.86 -0.47 -16.43
C GLU A 122 25.50 -1.12 -16.66
N LYS A 123 24.50 -0.75 -15.85
CA LYS A 123 23.17 -1.34 -15.88
C LYS A 123 22.15 -0.38 -15.33
N VAL A 124 20.92 -0.43 -15.84
CA VAL A 124 19.76 0.24 -15.24
C VAL A 124 18.71 -0.81 -14.90
N ASN A 125 18.14 -0.75 -13.69
CA ASN A 125 17.01 -1.59 -13.31
C ASN A 125 15.74 -0.72 -13.23
N TYR A 126 14.83 -0.93 -14.18
CA TYR A 126 13.51 -0.32 -14.20
C TYR A 126 12.50 -1.28 -14.84
N PRO A 127 11.30 -1.50 -14.26
CA PRO A 127 10.42 -2.59 -14.70
C PRO A 127 9.97 -2.54 -16.15
N LYS A 128 9.90 -1.34 -16.77
CA LYS A 128 9.50 -1.14 -18.17
C LYS A 128 10.62 -1.41 -19.18
N LEU A 129 11.86 -1.62 -18.77
CA LEU A 129 12.94 -1.93 -19.72
C LEU A 129 12.72 -3.32 -20.35
N ALA A 130 13.06 -3.48 -21.63
CA ALA A 130 12.80 -4.70 -22.38
C ALA A 130 13.58 -5.91 -21.87
N ASP A 131 14.77 -5.67 -21.30
CA ASP A 131 15.63 -6.68 -20.67
C ASP A 131 15.28 -6.94 -19.19
N SER A 132 14.30 -6.22 -18.64
CA SER A 132 13.83 -6.45 -17.26
C SER A 132 13.13 -7.81 -17.15
N PRO A 133 13.49 -8.67 -16.18
CA PRO A 133 12.79 -9.93 -15.95
C PRO A 133 11.33 -9.74 -15.53
N TYR A 134 10.95 -8.50 -15.17
CA TYR A 134 9.61 -8.15 -14.73
C TYR A 134 8.77 -7.43 -15.80
N HIS A 135 9.29 -7.25 -17.03
CA HIS A 135 8.61 -6.48 -18.08
C HIS A 135 7.18 -6.96 -18.33
N ALA A 136 7.00 -8.26 -18.58
CA ALA A 136 5.67 -8.85 -18.80
C ALA A 136 4.72 -8.71 -17.57
N LEU A 137 5.28 -8.72 -16.36
CA LEU A 137 4.49 -8.51 -15.13
C LEU A 137 4.10 -7.04 -14.97
N ALA A 138 4.99 -6.12 -15.33
CA ALA A 138 4.71 -4.69 -15.34
C ALA A 138 3.57 -4.35 -16.31
N GLU A 139 3.59 -4.88 -17.53
CA GLU A 139 2.49 -4.70 -18.48
C GLU A 139 1.16 -5.24 -17.94
N LYS A 140 1.19 -6.41 -17.29
CA LYS A 140 0.00 -7.05 -16.75
C LYS A 140 -0.59 -6.31 -15.54
N TYR A 141 0.24 -5.92 -14.57
CA TYR A 141 -0.23 -5.43 -13.27
C TYR A 141 -0.19 -3.91 -13.13
N LEU A 142 0.60 -3.23 -13.97
CA LEU A 142 0.87 -1.79 -13.90
C LEU A 142 0.73 -1.14 -15.30
N PRO A 143 -0.44 -1.31 -15.97
CA PRO A 143 -0.60 -0.92 -17.38
C PRO A 143 -0.53 0.59 -17.64
N LYS A 144 -0.57 1.42 -16.59
CA LYS A 144 -0.41 2.88 -16.71
C LYS A 144 1.05 3.28 -16.52
N ASP A 145 1.61 2.97 -15.36
CA ASP A 145 2.95 3.38 -14.96
C ASP A 145 3.53 2.41 -13.91
N VAL A 146 4.87 2.29 -13.88
CA VAL A 146 5.59 1.39 -12.96
C VAL A 146 6.25 2.12 -11.78
N GLY A 147 5.77 3.33 -11.50
CA GLY A 147 6.34 4.22 -10.48
C GLY A 147 7.64 4.89 -10.91
N SER A 148 8.21 5.65 -9.98
CA SER A 148 9.33 6.56 -10.22
C SER A 148 10.63 6.13 -9.54
N ILE A 149 10.75 4.85 -9.19
CA ILE A 149 11.94 4.29 -8.55
C ILE A 149 12.69 3.43 -9.56
N PHE A 150 13.98 3.68 -9.69
CA PHE A 150 14.91 2.92 -10.50
C PHE A 150 16.27 2.90 -9.81
N THR A 151 17.18 2.05 -10.28
CA THR A 151 18.58 1.98 -9.82
C THR A 151 19.50 1.85 -11.02
N PHE A 152 20.76 2.29 -10.93
CA PHE A 152 21.77 2.17 -11.97
C PHE A 152 23.18 2.14 -11.39
#